data_AF-A0A1I6IPI9-F1
#
_entry.id   AF-A0A1I6IPI9-F1
#
_cell.length_a   1.000
_cell.length_b   1.000
_cell.length_c   1.000
_cell.angle_alpha   90.00
_cell.angle_beta   90.00
_cell.angle_gamma   90.00
#
_symmetry.space_group_name_H-M   'P 1'
#
loop_
_entity.id
_entity.type
_entity.pdbx_description
1 polymer ?
#
loop_
_entity_poly.entity_id
_entity_poly.type
_entity_poly.pdbx_seq_one_letter_code
_entity_poly.pdbx_strand_id
1 'polypeptide(L)'
;MTIMYNSKTMNTNFNFEELKSKIESATRKIFKENSKKYGSDICSFSLISDDGAMTVVPFTNTKSHLKELQLEDPTYKDTYEFEPAEWFTSDGANTEFNDICKMVSDEVDNDDLDFEAFRNTLFETCVQVLEKLRTEHFFRNELGKDLLVLFSISDTSEPKENLIQWGKRLNSEAIGNRFEDYLINE
;
A
#
# COMPACT_ATOMS: atom_id res chain seq x y z
N MET A 1 31.67 -15.23 -16.84
CA MET A 1 31.83 -13.77 -16.76
C MET A 1 30.87 -13.32 -15.68
N THR A 2 31.40 -13.15 -14.46
CA THR A 2 30.60 -12.90 -13.25
C THR A 2 30.34 -11.40 -13.16
N ILE A 3 29.07 -10.99 -13.27
CA ILE A 3 28.68 -9.60 -13.01
C ILE A 3 28.63 -9.44 -11.49
N MET A 4 29.60 -8.73 -10.93
CA MET A 4 29.54 -8.28 -9.55
C MET A 4 28.64 -7.05 -9.49
N TYR A 5 27.47 -7.17 -8.86
CA TYR A 5 26.70 -6.01 -8.43
C TYR A 5 27.50 -5.33 -7.31
N ASN A 6 28.07 -4.18 -7.62
CA ASN A 6 28.59 -3.26 -6.61
C ASN A 6 27.41 -2.79 -5.75
N SER A 7 27.32 -3.27 -4.52
CA SER A 7 26.50 -2.65 -3.49
C SER A 7 27.09 -1.28 -3.18
N LYS A 8 26.61 -0.24 -3.85
CA LYS A 8 26.84 1.15 -3.43
C LYS A 8 26.21 1.26 -2.05
N THR A 9 27.04 1.42 -1.03
CA THR A 9 26.61 1.61 0.35
C THR A 9 25.70 2.83 0.40
N MET A 10 24.49 2.67 0.93
CA MET A 10 23.48 3.72 1.08
C MET A 10 24.10 4.93 1.79
N ASN A 11 23.93 6.12 1.21
CA ASN A 11 24.39 7.36 1.82
C ASN A 11 23.19 8.21 2.30
N THR A 12 22.10 7.54 2.71
CA THR A 12 20.97 8.18 3.38
C THR A 12 21.09 7.94 4.88
N ASN A 13 21.16 9.00 5.68
CA ASN A 13 21.02 8.89 7.14
C ASN A 13 19.56 8.65 7.57
N PHE A 14 18.63 8.56 6.61
CA PHE A 14 17.23 8.31 6.86
C PHE A 14 17.00 6.96 7.56
N ASN A 15 16.26 7.01 8.66
CA ASN A 15 16.03 5.84 9.50
C ASN A 15 14.78 5.05 9.04
N PHE A 16 14.97 4.15 8.07
CA PHE A 16 13.88 3.31 7.56
C PHE A 16 13.26 2.39 8.61
N GLU A 17 13.99 1.99 9.65
CA GLU A 17 13.43 1.18 10.74
C GLU A 17 12.45 2.00 11.60
N GLU A 18 12.76 3.28 11.85
CA GLU A 18 11.81 4.18 12.50
C GLU A 18 10.58 4.42 11.63
N LEU A 19 10.77 4.70 10.33
CA LEU A 19 9.67 4.86 9.39
C LEU A 19 8.77 3.62 9.37
N LYS A 20 9.36 2.43 9.25
CA LYS A 20 8.65 1.15 9.26
C LYS A 20 7.80 0.97 10.51
N SER A 21 8.35 1.29 11.68
CA SER A 21 7.61 1.23 12.94
C SER A 21 6.45 2.24 12.99
N LYS A 22 6.63 3.44 12.42
CA LYS A 22 5.56 4.46 12.36
C LYS A 22 4.44 4.02 11.42
N ILE A 23 4.78 3.54 10.22
CA ILE A 23 3.81 3.02 9.24
C ILE A 23 3.04 1.85 9.84
N GLU A 24 3.71 0.90 10.52
CA GLU A 24 3.04 -0.21 11.19
C GLU A 24 2.03 0.28 12.24
N SER A 25 2.46 1.19 13.13
CA SER A 25 1.59 1.73 14.18
C SER A 25 0.39 2.47 13.60
N ALA A 26 0.62 3.33 12.60
CA ALA A 26 -0.43 4.09 11.92
C ALA A 26 -1.42 3.16 11.21
N THR A 27 -0.92 2.17 10.47
CA THR A 27 -1.73 1.17 9.75
C THR A 27 -2.63 0.38 10.71
N ARG A 28 -2.09 -0.09 11.84
CA ARG A 28 -2.90 -0.77 12.86
C ARG A 28 -3.96 0.14 13.46
N LYS A 29 -3.61 1.41 13.70
CA LYS A 29 -4.53 2.38 14.28
C LYS A 29 -5.70 2.64 13.35
N ILE A 30 -5.45 3.04 12.09
CA ILE A 30 -6.53 3.29 11.14
C ILE A 30 -7.38 2.04 10.91
N PHE A 31 -6.75 0.87 10.76
CA PHE A 31 -7.53 -0.34 10.49
C PHE A 31 -8.47 -0.68 11.65
N LYS A 32 -8.04 -0.46 12.91
CA LYS A 32 -8.91 -0.61 14.09
C LYS A 32 -10.03 0.43 14.14
N GLU A 33 -9.74 1.68 13.78
CA GLU A 33 -10.74 2.74 13.71
C GLU A 33 -11.82 2.41 12.67
N ASN A 34 -11.40 2.03 11.46
CA ASN A 34 -12.30 1.66 10.38
C ASN A 34 -13.04 0.34 10.67
N SER A 35 -12.39 -0.65 11.29
CA SER A 35 -13.05 -1.89 11.71
C SER A 35 -14.16 -1.63 12.74
N LYS A 36 -14.00 -0.66 13.64
CA LYS A 36 -15.08 -0.27 14.57
C LYS A 36 -16.24 0.43 13.86
N LYS A 37 -15.96 1.20 12.81
CA LYS A 37 -16.95 2.03 12.10
C LYS A 37 -17.72 1.24 11.04
N TYR A 38 -17.03 0.40 10.28
CA TYR A 38 -17.56 -0.30 9.10
C TYR A 38 -17.61 -1.82 9.28
N GLY A 39 -16.88 -2.36 10.25
CA GLY A 39 -16.91 -3.77 10.62
C GLY A 39 -16.74 -4.71 9.43
N SER A 40 -17.59 -5.74 9.38
CA SER A 40 -17.54 -6.78 8.35
C SER A 40 -17.87 -6.30 6.93
N ASP A 41 -18.23 -5.03 6.74
CA ASP A 41 -18.42 -4.46 5.42
C ASP A 41 -17.11 -4.10 4.72
N ILE A 42 -16.00 -3.94 5.45
CA ILE A 42 -14.67 -3.73 4.86
C ILE A 42 -14.29 -4.92 3.96
N CYS A 43 -13.92 -4.68 2.71
CA CYS A 43 -13.50 -5.71 1.76
C CYS A 43 -12.06 -5.57 1.27
N SER A 44 -11.48 -4.37 1.35
CA SER A 44 -10.12 -4.11 0.89
C SER A 44 -9.43 -3.06 1.75
N PHE A 45 -8.10 -3.15 1.85
CA PHE A 45 -7.25 -2.16 2.52
C PHE A 45 -5.95 -1.96 1.74
N SER A 46 -5.46 -0.71 1.66
CA SER A 46 -4.25 -0.40 0.92
C SER A 46 -3.44 0.69 1.63
N LEU A 47 -2.13 0.66 1.40
CA LEU A 47 -1.30 1.85 1.51
C LEU A 47 -0.99 2.33 0.10
N ILE A 48 -1.14 3.63 -0.14
CA ILE A 48 -0.80 4.28 -1.40
C ILE A 48 0.36 5.23 -1.16
N SER A 49 1.33 5.26 -2.08
CA SER A 49 2.33 6.33 -2.18
C SER A 49 2.18 7.05 -3.52
N ASP A 50 2.77 8.22 -3.67
CA ASP A 50 2.94 8.86 -4.97
C ASP A 50 4.27 8.42 -5.60
N ASP A 51 4.40 8.53 -6.93
CA ASP A 51 5.63 8.17 -7.64
C ASP A 51 6.84 9.03 -7.21
N GLY A 52 6.58 10.20 -6.61
CA GLY A 52 7.55 11.10 -5.99
C GLY A 52 8.00 10.68 -4.58
N ALA A 53 7.48 9.58 -4.02
CA ALA A 53 7.83 9.07 -2.69
C ALA A 53 7.63 10.07 -1.53
N MET A 54 6.70 11.03 -1.68
CA MET A 54 6.45 12.08 -0.69
C MET A 54 5.29 11.76 0.26
N THR A 55 4.52 10.70 -0.01
CA THR A 55 3.32 10.36 0.75
C THR A 55 3.22 8.88 1.07
N VAL A 56 2.55 8.57 2.18
CA VAL A 56 2.00 7.24 2.47
C VAL A 56 0.59 7.47 3.02
N VAL A 57 -0.43 7.02 2.31
CA VAL A 57 -1.83 7.28 2.64
C VAL A 57 -2.60 5.96 2.68
N PRO A 58 -3.39 5.69 3.72
CA PRO A 58 -4.19 4.48 3.79
C PRO A 58 -5.49 4.65 3.00
N PHE A 59 -5.99 3.56 2.42
CA PHE A 59 -7.32 3.49 1.84
C PHE A 59 -8.05 2.24 2.29
N THR A 60 -9.34 2.38 2.57
CA THR A 60 -10.25 1.30 2.95
C THR A 60 -11.42 1.27 1.99
N ASN A 61 -11.74 0.10 1.46
CA ASN A 61 -12.95 -0.12 0.68
C ASN A 61 -14.01 -0.91 1.45
N THR A 62 -15.27 -0.68 1.13
CA THR A 62 -16.41 -1.43 1.66
C THR A 62 -17.15 -2.18 0.56
N LYS A 63 -17.80 -3.30 0.90
CA LYS A 63 -18.58 -4.06 -0.09
C LYS A 63 -19.75 -3.24 -0.61
N SER A 64 -20.36 -2.42 0.25
CA SER A 64 -21.47 -1.55 -0.12
C SER A 64 -21.03 -0.54 -1.19
N HIS A 65 -19.91 0.17 -0.97
CA HIS A 65 -19.34 1.12 -1.94
C HIS A 65 -18.91 0.45 -3.24
N LEU A 66 -18.15 -0.66 -3.14
CA LEU A 66 -17.71 -1.41 -4.32
C LEU A 66 -18.90 -1.86 -5.17
N LYS A 67 -19.96 -2.37 -4.54
CA LYS A 67 -21.15 -2.82 -5.24
C LYS A 67 -21.90 -1.67 -5.90
N GLU A 68 -21.95 -0.50 -5.25
CA GLU A 68 -22.58 0.70 -5.82
C GLU A 68 -21.88 1.11 -7.11
N LEU A 69 -20.55 1.29 -7.07
CA LEU A 69 -19.77 1.66 -8.26
C LEU A 69 -19.89 0.63 -9.39
N GLN A 70 -19.81 -0.67 -9.07
CA GLN A 70 -19.94 -1.74 -10.06
C GLN A 70 -21.34 -1.85 -10.66
N LEU A 71 -22.40 -1.39 -9.97
CA LEU A 71 -23.75 -1.32 -10.50
C LEU A 71 -23.97 -0.09 -11.38
N GLU A 72 -23.32 1.02 -11.04
CA GLU A 72 -23.41 2.27 -11.77
C GLU A 72 -22.64 2.21 -13.10
N ASP A 73 -21.42 1.68 -13.08
CA ASP A 73 -20.63 1.41 -14.29
C ASP A 73 -19.95 0.02 -14.26
N PRO A 74 -20.64 -1.03 -14.76
CA PRO A 74 -20.08 -2.38 -14.80
C PRO A 74 -18.82 -2.53 -15.67
N THR A 75 -18.51 -1.54 -16.52
CA THR A 75 -17.37 -1.57 -17.44
C THR A 75 -16.05 -1.54 -16.67
N TYR A 76 -15.98 -0.77 -15.58
CA TYR A 76 -14.78 -0.57 -14.76
C TYR A 76 -14.79 -1.42 -13.49
N LYS A 77 -15.52 -2.55 -13.48
CA LYS A 77 -15.71 -3.35 -12.28
C LYS A 77 -14.41 -3.78 -11.60
N ASP A 78 -13.37 -4.08 -12.38
CA ASP A 78 -12.08 -4.57 -11.90
C ASP A 78 -11.22 -3.39 -11.42
N THR A 79 -11.30 -2.22 -12.08
CA THR A 79 -10.73 -0.96 -11.60
C THR A 79 -11.28 -0.61 -10.21
N TYR A 80 -12.60 -0.68 -10.00
CA TYR A 80 -13.18 -0.40 -8.68
C TYR A 80 -12.74 -1.41 -7.60
N GLU A 81 -12.38 -2.64 -7.97
CA GLU A 81 -11.87 -3.64 -7.04
C GLU A 81 -10.40 -3.41 -6.70
N PHE A 82 -9.58 -3.06 -7.69
CA PHE A 82 -8.12 -3.09 -7.60
C PHE A 82 -7.43 -1.73 -7.58
N GLU A 83 -8.11 -0.62 -7.90
CA GLU A 83 -7.56 0.73 -7.85
C GLU A 83 -7.96 1.45 -6.56
N PRO A 84 -7.06 1.59 -5.57
CA PRO A 84 -7.42 2.16 -4.28
C PRO A 84 -7.81 3.64 -4.32
N ALA A 85 -7.46 4.38 -5.38
CA ALA A 85 -7.95 5.75 -5.57
C ALA A 85 -9.49 5.84 -5.69
N GLU A 86 -10.15 4.76 -6.15
CA GLU A 86 -11.61 4.67 -6.29
C GLU A 86 -12.30 4.19 -4.99
N TRP A 87 -11.53 3.86 -3.95
CA TRP A 87 -12.06 3.24 -2.75
C TRP A 87 -12.71 4.24 -1.79
N PHE A 88 -13.58 3.68 -0.94
CA PHE A 88 -14.52 4.44 -0.13
C PHE A 88 -13.92 5.55 0.76
N THR A 89 -12.79 5.31 1.44
CA THR A 89 -12.24 6.32 2.36
C THR A 89 -10.77 6.13 2.66
N SER A 90 -10.08 7.25 2.86
CA SER A 90 -8.74 7.35 3.44
C SER A 90 -8.72 7.92 4.86
N ASP A 91 -9.89 8.15 5.46
CA ASP A 91 -10.01 8.82 6.77
C ASP A 91 -9.64 7.89 7.94
N GLY A 92 -8.77 8.38 8.82
CA GLY A 92 -8.37 7.73 10.07
C GLY A 92 -6.86 7.77 10.30
N ALA A 93 -6.43 7.76 11.57
CA ALA A 93 -5.03 7.99 11.96
C ALA A 93 -4.35 9.19 11.24
N ASN A 94 -5.13 10.25 10.95
CA ASN A 94 -4.70 11.38 10.11
C ASN A 94 -3.43 12.06 10.66
N THR A 95 -3.32 12.22 11.98
CA THR A 95 -2.10 12.77 12.60
C THR A 95 -0.88 11.90 12.31
N GLU A 96 -0.99 10.59 12.48
CA GLU A 96 0.12 9.67 12.25
C GLU A 96 0.57 9.64 10.79
N PHE A 97 -0.37 9.59 9.84
CA PHE A 97 -0.01 9.60 8.42
C PHE A 97 0.51 10.96 7.96
N ASN A 98 0.01 12.08 8.50
CA ASN A 98 0.59 13.40 8.24
C ASN A 98 2.05 13.50 8.72
N ASP A 99 2.35 12.94 9.90
CA ASP A 99 3.73 12.90 10.41
C ASP A 99 4.64 12.02 9.55
N ILE A 100 4.11 10.90 9.03
CA ILE A 100 4.84 10.02 8.09
C ILE A 100 5.10 10.75 6.76
N CYS A 101 4.08 11.35 6.15
CA CYS A 101 4.22 12.10 4.90
C CYS A 101 5.22 13.24 5.06
N LYS A 102 5.16 13.97 6.18
CA LYS A 102 6.16 15.01 6.49
C LYS A 102 7.57 14.43 6.56
N MET A 103 7.75 13.33 7.30
CA MET A 103 9.05 12.68 7.44
C MET A 103 9.66 12.27 6.09
N VAL A 104 8.87 11.69 5.19
CA VAL A 104 9.39 11.28 3.87
C VAL A 104 9.58 12.47 2.93
N SER A 105 8.68 13.45 2.95
CA SER A 105 8.79 14.66 2.13
C SER A 105 10.02 15.50 2.52
N ASP A 106 10.29 15.66 3.82
CA ASP A 106 11.47 16.39 4.31
C ASP A 106 12.78 15.72 3.84
N GLU A 107 12.80 14.39 3.67
CA GLU A 107 13.96 13.67 3.14
C GLU A 107 14.07 13.79 1.62
N VAL A 108 12.95 13.75 0.88
CA VAL A 108 12.96 13.93 -0.59
C VAL A 108 13.50 15.30 -0.99
N ASP A 109 13.32 16.32 -0.17
CA ASP A 109 13.88 17.67 -0.38
C ASP A 109 15.40 17.76 -0.13
N ASN A 110 16.07 16.67 0.27
CA ASN A 110 17.50 16.64 0.47
C ASN A 110 18.26 16.49 -0.86
N ASP A 111 19.03 17.52 -1.24
CA ASP A 111 19.82 17.56 -2.50
C ASP A 111 20.82 16.39 -2.66
N ASP A 112 21.27 15.79 -1.56
CA ASP A 112 22.22 14.67 -1.57
C ASP A 112 21.53 13.28 -1.61
N LEU A 113 20.20 13.24 -1.68
CA LEU A 113 19.42 12.01 -1.69
C LEU A 113 19.63 11.19 -2.97
N ASP A 114 19.94 9.91 -2.81
CA ASP A 114 19.75 8.92 -3.88
C ASP A 114 18.25 8.59 -3.99
N PHE A 115 17.53 9.40 -4.76
CA PHE A 115 16.06 9.37 -4.83
C PHE A 115 15.53 7.99 -5.21
N GLU A 116 16.10 7.34 -6.22
CA GLU A 116 15.65 6.02 -6.67
C GLU A 116 15.83 4.96 -5.59
N ALA A 117 16.98 4.96 -4.90
CA ALA A 117 17.21 4.04 -3.79
C ALA A 117 16.24 4.30 -2.63
N PHE A 118 15.98 5.56 -2.30
CA PHE A 118 15.03 5.94 -1.26
C PHE A 118 13.60 5.52 -1.62
N ARG A 119 13.12 5.87 -2.82
CA ARG A 119 11.80 5.53 -3.35
C ARG A 119 11.56 4.02 -3.29
N ASN A 120 12.49 3.23 -3.83
CA ASN A 120 12.38 1.77 -3.81
C ASN A 120 12.35 1.22 -2.38
N THR A 121 13.12 1.80 -1.45
CA THR A 121 13.13 1.39 -0.05
C THR A 121 11.84 1.79 0.68
N LEU A 122 11.25 2.95 0.38
CA LEU A 122 9.95 3.39 0.91
C LEU A 122 8.84 2.42 0.48
N PHE A 123 8.77 2.11 -0.81
CA PHE A 123 7.75 1.21 -1.37
C PHE A 123 7.87 -0.18 -0.75
N GLU A 124 9.07 -0.75 -0.73
CA GLU A 124 9.32 -2.04 -0.09
C GLU A 124 9.01 -2.01 1.42
N THR A 125 9.29 -0.90 2.11
CA THR A 125 8.93 -0.74 3.52
C THR A 125 7.43 -0.82 3.74
N CYS A 126 6.62 -0.17 2.89
CA CYS A 126 5.17 -0.24 2.96
C CYS A 126 4.66 -1.66 2.74
N VAL A 127 5.19 -2.36 1.72
CA VAL A 127 4.84 -3.76 1.44
C VAL A 127 5.20 -4.68 2.60
N GLN A 128 6.38 -4.53 3.19
CA GLN A 128 6.81 -5.33 4.34
C GLN A 128 5.94 -5.11 5.58
N VAL A 129 5.46 -3.89 5.82
CA VAL A 129 4.51 -3.64 6.91
C VAL A 129 3.21 -4.39 6.66
N LEU A 130 2.63 -4.29 5.46
CA LEU A 130 1.39 -4.99 5.11
C LEU A 130 1.56 -6.52 5.18
N GLU A 131 2.67 -7.04 4.68
CA GLU A 131 3.04 -8.46 4.71
C GLU A 131 3.20 -8.98 6.14
N LYS A 132 3.84 -8.20 7.02
CA LYS A 132 3.94 -8.50 8.44
C LYS A 132 2.57 -8.58 9.10
N LEU A 133 1.71 -7.59 8.87
CA LEU A 133 0.35 -7.56 9.44
C LEU A 133 -0.51 -8.73 8.92
N ARG A 134 -0.34 -9.12 7.67
CA ARG A 134 -0.95 -10.34 7.10
C ARG A 134 -0.48 -11.60 7.80
N THR A 135 0.83 -11.75 7.96
CA THR A 135 1.46 -12.92 8.59
C THR A 135 1.04 -13.08 10.05
N GLU A 136 0.87 -11.97 10.76
CA GLU A 136 0.35 -11.96 12.14
C GLU A 136 -1.18 -12.16 12.23
N HIS A 137 -1.85 -12.37 11.10
CA HIS A 137 -3.30 -12.47 10.98
C HIS A 137 -4.05 -11.25 11.54
N PHE A 138 -3.40 -10.07 11.59
CA PHE A 138 -3.96 -8.88 12.22
C PHE A 138 -5.34 -8.52 11.63
N PHE A 139 -5.41 -8.36 10.31
CA PHE A 139 -6.66 -7.97 9.66
C PHE A 139 -7.78 -9.00 9.86
N ARG A 140 -7.44 -10.29 9.80
CA ARG A 140 -8.37 -11.40 10.01
C ARG A 140 -8.88 -11.43 11.45
N ASN A 141 -8.04 -11.12 12.43
CA ASN A 141 -8.43 -11.06 13.84
C ASN A 141 -9.40 -9.89 14.12
N GLU A 142 -9.20 -8.75 13.46
CA GLU A 142 -10.07 -7.58 13.61
C GLU A 142 -11.42 -7.74 12.88
N LEU A 143 -11.47 -8.43 11.73
CA LEU A 143 -12.70 -8.57 10.92
C LEU A 143 -13.37 -9.96 10.97
N GLY A 144 -12.69 -10.98 11.47
CA GLY A 144 -13.13 -12.38 11.41
C GLY A 144 -13.05 -13.03 10.02
N LYS A 145 -12.42 -12.38 9.04
CA LYS A 145 -12.30 -12.83 7.65
C LYS A 145 -11.07 -12.24 6.96
N ASP A 146 -10.65 -12.86 5.86
CA ASP A 146 -9.67 -12.25 4.97
C ASP A 146 -10.33 -11.18 4.08
N LEU A 147 -9.50 -10.23 3.62
CA LEU A 147 -9.85 -9.12 2.74
C LEU A 147 -8.77 -9.00 1.64
N LEU A 148 -8.95 -8.16 0.62
CA LEU A 148 -7.89 -7.77 -0.31
C LEU A 148 -6.93 -6.77 0.36
N VAL A 149 -5.61 -6.96 0.21
CA VAL A 149 -4.61 -6.00 0.71
C VAL A 149 -3.65 -5.66 -0.41
N LEU A 150 -3.46 -4.36 -0.69
CA LEU A 150 -2.58 -3.89 -1.75
C LEU A 150 -1.58 -2.86 -1.22
N PHE A 151 -0.50 -2.70 -1.96
CA PHE A 151 0.27 -1.47 -2.00
C PHE A 151 0.13 -0.92 -3.41
N SER A 152 -0.19 0.36 -3.54
CA SER A 152 -0.36 1.03 -4.83
C SER A 152 0.46 2.31 -4.91
N ILE A 153 0.74 2.75 -6.14
CA ILE A 153 1.43 4.00 -6.39
C ILE A 153 0.54 4.82 -7.33
N SER A 154 0.18 6.04 -6.94
CA SER A 154 -0.64 6.92 -7.79
C SER A 154 0.17 7.46 -8.96
N ASP A 155 -0.43 7.48 -10.16
CA ASP A 155 0.18 7.99 -11.40
C ASP A 155 1.59 7.42 -11.66
N THR A 156 1.73 6.11 -11.47
CA THR A 156 3.05 5.48 -11.39
C THR A 156 3.69 5.16 -12.73
N SER A 157 5.02 5.29 -12.77
CA SER A 157 5.88 4.75 -13.83
C SER A 157 6.48 3.38 -13.46
N GLU A 158 6.15 2.85 -12.28
CA GLU A 158 6.67 1.62 -11.74
C GLU A 158 6.33 0.41 -12.64
N PRO A 159 7.28 -0.49 -12.92
CA PRO A 159 7.02 -1.67 -13.73
C PRO A 159 5.89 -2.53 -13.15
N LYS A 160 4.96 -2.96 -14.01
CA LYS A 160 3.83 -3.82 -13.64
C LYS A 160 4.30 -5.10 -12.93
N GLU A 161 5.48 -5.62 -13.27
CA GLU A 161 6.07 -6.80 -12.63
C GLU A 161 6.28 -6.62 -11.12
N ASN A 162 6.67 -5.42 -10.68
CA ASN A 162 6.86 -5.10 -9.26
C ASN A 162 5.50 -5.02 -8.55
N LEU A 163 4.51 -4.37 -9.17
CA LEU A 163 3.14 -4.31 -8.65
C LEU A 163 2.55 -5.72 -8.48
N ILE A 164 2.73 -6.59 -9.50
CA ILE A 164 2.29 -7.99 -9.47
C ILE A 164 2.98 -8.75 -8.33
N GLN A 165 4.30 -8.60 -8.18
CA GLN A 165 5.03 -9.27 -7.09
C GLN A 165 4.53 -8.85 -5.72
N TRP A 166 4.29 -7.55 -5.49
CA TRP A 166 3.73 -7.06 -4.24
C TRP A 166 2.31 -7.59 -4.00
N GLY A 167 1.45 -7.55 -5.02
CA GLY A 167 0.09 -8.11 -4.94
C GLY A 167 0.08 -9.60 -4.58
N LYS A 168 0.99 -10.40 -5.14
CA LYS A 168 1.14 -11.83 -4.82
C LYS A 168 1.71 -12.08 -3.42
N ARG A 169 2.61 -11.23 -2.92
CA ARG A 169 3.12 -11.31 -1.53
C ARG A 169 2.03 -11.03 -0.50
N LEU A 170 1.13 -10.10 -0.80
CA LEU A 170 0.13 -9.61 0.15
C LEU A 170 -1.17 -10.40 0.16
N ASN A 171 -1.38 -11.31 -0.79
CA ASN A 171 -2.66 -12.01 -0.97
C ASN A 171 -2.48 -13.50 -1.30
N SER A 172 -3.57 -14.26 -1.20
CA SER A 172 -3.60 -15.64 -1.68
C SER A 172 -3.31 -15.72 -3.18
N GLU A 173 -2.80 -16.85 -3.67
CA GLU A 173 -2.53 -17.11 -5.09
C GLU A 173 -3.71 -16.73 -6.00
N ALA A 174 -4.94 -17.10 -5.62
CA ALA A 174 -6.13 -16.78 -6.42
C ALA A 174 -6.36 -15.27 -6.60
N ILE A 175 -6.16 -14.48 -5.53
CA ILE A 175 -6.29 -13.02 -5.59
C ILE A 175 -5.11 -12.39 -6.33
N GLY A 176 -3.89 -12.88 -6.07
CA GLY A 176 -2.68 -12.41 -6.75
C GLY A 176 -2.75 -12.59 -8.26
N ASN A 177 -3.27 -13.73 -8.73
CA ASN A 177 -3.45 -13.99 -10.17
C ASN A 177 -4.54 -13.09 -10.78
N ARG A 178 -5.64 -12.84 -10.07
CA ARG A 178 -6.67 -11.88 -10.54
C ARG A 178 -6.14 -10.46 -10.66
N PHE A 179 -5.30 -10.03 -9.72
CA PHE A 179 -4.67 -8.72 -9.76
C PHE A 179 -3.65 -8.62 -10.91
N GLU A 180 -2.90 -9.69 -11.17
CA GLU A 180 -2.03 -9.79 -12.34
C GLU A 180 -2.82 -9.71 -13.65
N ASP A 181 -3.91 -10.46 -13.77
CA ASP A 181 -4.80 -10.38 -14.93
C ASP A 181 -5.34 -8.95 -15.13
N TYR A 182 -5.73 -8.27 -14.05
CA TYR A 182 -6.15 -6.87 -14.10
C TYR A 182 -5.05 -5.98 -14.69
N LEU A 183 -3.85 -6.00 -14.10
CA LEU A 183 -2.73 -5.16 -14.54
C LEU A 183 -2.29 -5.46 -15.99
N ILE A 184 -2.38 -6.70 -16.47
CA ILE A 184 -2.01 -7.04 -17.85
C ILE A 184 -3.02 -6.50 -18.87
N ASN A 185 -4.30 -6.42 -18.49
CA ASN A 185 -5.39 -6.03 -19.39
C ASN A 185 -5.73 -4.53 -19.34
N GLU A 186 -5.14 -3.79 -18.39
CA GLU A 186 -5.15 -2.32 -18.32
C GLU A 186 -4.15 -1.69 -19.30
#